data_AF-A0AAX3BE92-F1
#
_entry.id   AF-A0AAX3BE92-F1
#
_cell.length_a   1.000
_cell.length_b   1.000
_cell.length_c   1.000
_cell.angle_alpha   90.00
_cell.angle_beta   90.00
_cell.angle_gamma   90.00
#
_symmetry.space_group_name_H-M   'P 1'
#
loop_
_entity.id
_entity.type
_entity.pdbx_description
1 polymer ?
#
loop_
_entity_poly.entity_id
_entity_poly.type
_entity_poly.pdbx_seq_one_letter_code
_entity_poly.pdbx_strand_id
1 'polypeptide(L)'
;MRNILAKVRVQHRNIIATEIKEVFHAKDKQEAEQLFMKFTQKWKNIYPNLMNNLLTIRENIFTYMELPEGIRSMVYTNNALERLFKELKRRLKTMEMCQSEASAEKYLYLLLRYQNEKFLKRKLKNWEYYFQLYREQHSYTKENIHSEVIL
;
A
#
# COMPACT_ATOMS: atom_id res chain seq x y z
N MET A 1 -1.65 6.46 -5.25
CA MET A 1 -2.63 7.33 -5.94
C MET A 1 -2.74 8.74 -5.34
N ARG A 2 -3.03 8.90 -4.04
CA ARG A 2 -3.22 10.21 -3.38
C ARG A 2 -2.12 11.24 -3.66
N ASN A 3 -0.85 10.86 -3.52
CA ASN A 3 0.29 11.77 -3.75
C ASN A 3 0.40 12.27 -5.20
N ILE A 4 -0.04 11.44 -6.16
CA ILE A 4 -0.05 11.79 -7.58
C ILE A 4 -1.16 12.82 -7.84
N LEU A 5 -2.38 12.53 -7.37
CA LEU A 5 -3.55 13.40 -7.55
C LEU A 5 -3.40 14.77 -6.87
N ALA A 6 -2.65 14.84 -5.77
CA ALA A 6 -2.36 16.08 -5.07
C ALA A 6 -1.50 17.06 -5.91
N LYS A 7 -0.64 16.52 -6.79
CA LYS A 7 0.26 17.31 -7.67
C LYS A 7 -0.34 17.65 -9.03
N VAL A 8 -1.62 17.31 -9.25
CA VAL A 8 -2.33 17.40 -10.52
C VAL A 8 -3.49 18.40 -10.41
N ARG A 9 -3.75 19.13 -11.51
CA ARG A 9 -4.88 20.08 -11.61
C ARG A 9 -6.22 19.33 -11.50
N VAL A 10 -7.21 19.95 -10.85
CA VAL A 10 -8.52 19.32 -10.55
C VAL A 10 -9.16 18.69 -11.80
N GLN A 11 -9.13 19.39 -12.93
CA GLN A 11 -9.66 18.94 -14.22
C GLN A 11 -9.06 17.61 -14.73
N HIS A 12 -7.80 17.31 -14.41
CA HIS A 12 -7.13 16.09 -14.88
C HIS A 12 -7.19 14.95 -13.85
N ARG A 13 -7.65 15.21 -12.62
CA ARG A 13 -7.61 14.21 -11.54
C ARG A 13 -8.42 12.96 -11.86
N ASN A 14 -9.59 13.11 -12.45
CA ASN A 14 -10.46 11.96 -12.76
C ASN A 14 -9.83 11.08 -13.84
N ILE A 15 -9.31 11.69 -14.92
CA ILE A 15 -8.67 10.99 -16.04
C ILE A 15 -7.43 10.24 -15.54
N ILE A 16 -6.55 10.95 -14.81
CA ILE A 16 -5.32 10.36 -14.26
C ILE A 16 -5.63 9.27 -13.23
N ALA A 17 -6.68 9.41 -12.42
CA ALA A 17 -7.08 8.37 -11.48
C ALA A 17 -7.51 7.09 -12.19
N THR A 18 -8.25 7.19 -13.30
CA THR A 18 -8.68 6.04 -14.09
C THR A 18 -7.50 5.35 -14.77
N GLU A 19 -6.65 6.09 -15.47
CA GLU A 19 -5.48 5.53 -16.17
C GLU A 19 -4.51 4.83 -15.18
N ILE A 20 -4.31 5.41 -13.99
CA ILE A 20 -3.47 4.78 -12.97
C ILE A 20 -4.12 3.51 -12.42
N LYS A 21 -5.45 3.47 -12.25
CA LYS A 21 -6.14 2.24 -11.84
C LYS A 21 -5.92 1.14 -12.86
N GLU A 22 -6.03 1.46 -14.15
CA GLU A 22 -5.79 0.49 -15.23
C GLU A 22 -4.37 -0.11 -15.14
N VAL A 23 -3.35 0.72 -14.89
CA VAL A 23 -1.97 0.23 -14.66
C VAL A 23 -1.88 -0.75 -13.48
N PHE A 24 -2.57 -0.48 -12.36
CA PHE A 24 -2.57 -1.36 -11.19
C PHE A 24 -3.44 -2.62 -11.35
N HIS A 25 -4.38 -2.61 -12.29
CA HIS A 25 -5.28 -3.74 -12.59
C HIS A 25 -4.80 -4.61 -13.76
N ALA A 26 -3.67 -4.27 -14.38
CA ALA A 26 -3.05 -5.10 -15.41
C ALA A 26 -2.76 -6.52 -14.89
N LYS A 27 -2.88 -7.51 -15.79
CA LYS A 27 -2.73 -8.92 -15.43
C LYS A 27 -1.27 -9.28 -15.20
N ASP A 28 -0.43 -8.79 -16.11
CA ASP A 28 0.98 -9.09 -16.19
C ASP A 28 1.86 -7.85 -16.00
N LYS A 29 3.08 -8.07 -15.51
CA LYS A 29 4.08 -7.00 -15.32
C LYS A 29 4.41 -6.28 -16.63
N GLN A 30 4.51 -7.03 -17.73
CA GLN A 30 4.81 -6.47 -19.05
C GLN A 30 3.70 -5.53 -19.54
N GLU A 31 2.43 -5.94 -19.38
CA GLU A 31 1.27 -5.13 -19.71
C GLU A 31 1.23 -3.86 -18.85
N ALA A 32 1.44 -4.00 -17.54
CA ALA A 32 1.47 -2.88 -16.60
C ALA A 32 2.56 -1.85 -16.96
N GLU A 33 3.74 -2.33 -17.34
CA GLU A 33 4.85 -1.47 -17.79
C GLU A 33 4.53 -0.74 -19.10
N GLN A 34 3.90 -1.42 -20.06
CA GLN A 34 3.48 -0.78 -21.32
C GLN A 34 2.44 0.32 -21.07
N LEU A 35 1.42 0.04 -20.24
CA LEU A 35 0.41 1.02 -19.86
C LEU A 35 1.03 2.20 -19.10
N PHE A 36 1.98 1.92 -18.20
CA PHE A 36 2.70 2.95 -17.45
C PHE A 36 3.58 3.83 -18.35
N MET A 37 4.23 3.25 -19.36
CA MET A 37 4.99 4.02 -20.35
C MET A 37 4.08 4.91 -21.20
N LYS A 38 2.93 4.39 -21.66
CA LYS A 38 1.93 5.19 -22.37
C LYS A 38 1.41 6.35 -21.52
N PHE A 39 1.09 6.07 -20.24
CA PHE A 39 0.66 7.06 -19.26
C PHE A 39 1.72 8.15 -19.04
N THR A 40 2.96 7.76 -18.78
CA THR A 40 4.04 8.72 -18.51
C THR A 40 4.35 9.58 -19.73
N GLN A 41 4.37 9.02 -20.94
CA GLN A 41 4.58 9.77 -22.19
C GLN A 41 3.45 10.79 -22.43
N LYS A 42 2.19 10.40 -22.25
CA LYS A 42 1.02 11.28 -22.42
C LYS A 42 1.09 12.52 -21.53
N TRP A 43 1.48 12.34 -20.26
CA TRP A 43 1.48 13.42 -19.28
C TRP A 43 2.83 14.11 -19.08
N LYS A 44 3.90 13.64 -19.73
CA LYS A 44 5.26 14.18 -19.58
C LYS A 44 5.34 15.68 -19.87
N ASN A 45 4.63 16.14 -20.89
CA ASN A 45 4.66 17.54 -21.32
C ASN A 45 3.92 18.47 -20.32
N ILE A 46 2.90 17.95 -19.64
CA ILE A 46 2.06 18.73 -18.72
C ILE A 46 2.62 18.68 -17.29
N TYR A 47 3.13 17.52 -16.87
CA TYR A 47 3.61 17.27 -15.51
C TYR A 47 5.01 16.60 -15.49
N PRO A 48 6.06 17.25 -16.03
CA PRO A 48 7.37 16.62 -16.23
C PRO A 48 7.98 16.11 -14.91
N ASN A 49 7.96 16.92 -13.86
CA ASN A 49 8.51 16.54 -12.55
C ASN A 49 7.78 15.36 -11.92
N LEU A 50 6.46 15.27 -12.10
CA LEU A 50 5.68 14.16 -11.57
C LEU A 50 6.04 12.86 -12.30
N MET A 51 6.13 12.92 -13.62
CA MET A 51 6.45 11.75 -14.45
C MET A 51 7.88 11.27 -14.23
N ASN A 52 8.85 12.18 -14.13
CA ASN A 52 10.24 11.83 -13.83
C ASN A 52 10.37 11.10 -12.48
N ASN A 53 9.71 11.61 -11.44
CA ASN A 53 9.70 10.93 -10.14
C ASN A 53 9.08 9.53 -10.22
N LEU A 54 7.98 9.36 -10.96
CA LEU A 54 7.34 8.06 -11.15
C LEU A 54 8.23 7.08 -11.91
N LEU A 55 9.00 7.56 -12.91
CA LEU A 55 9.97 6.74 -13.64
C LEU A 55 11.10 6.25 -12.73
N THR A 56 11.58 7.08 -11.78
CA THR A 56 12.63 6.69 -10.83
C THR A 56 12.20 5.55 -9.91
N ILE A 57 10.92 5.52 -9.50
CA ILE A 57 10.39 4.49 -8.59
C ILE A 57 9.71 3.34 -9.34
N ARG A 58 9.79 3.29 -10.67
CA ARG A 58 9.07 2.33 -11.53
C ARG A 58 9.23 0.89 -11.08
N GLU A 59 10.46 0.45 -10.84
CA GLU A 59 10.74 -0.95 -10.49
C GLU A 59 10.05 -1.34 -9.17
N ASN A 60 10.10 -0.46 -8.17
CA ASN A 60 9.48 -0.68 -6.87
C ASN A 60 7.95 -0.67 -6.92
N ILE A 61 7.35 0.02 -7.90
CA ILE A 61 5.89 0.06 -8.04
C ILE A 61 5.34 -1.32 -8.41
N PHE A 62 6.06 -2.10 -9.21
CA PHE A 62 5.54 -3.36 -9.76
C PHE A 62 5.93 -4.62 -8.98
N THR A 63 6.74 -4.50 -7.92
CA THR A 63 7.18 -5.65 -7.09
C THR A 63 6.00 -6.47 -6.55
N TYR A 64 4.86 -5.83 -6.24
CA TYR A 64 3.68 -6.55 -5.74
C TYR A 64 3.07 -7.52 -6.76
N MET A 65 3.41 -7.42 -8.05
CA MET A 65 2.87 -8.29 -9.10
C MET A 65 3.46 -9.71 -9.03
N GLU A 66 4.58 -9.89 -8.32
CA GLU A 66 5.14 -11.21 -8.01
C GLU A 66 4.23 -12.02 -7.08
N LEU A 67 3.34 -11.34 -6.34
CA LEU A 67 2.37 -11.98 -5.45
C LEU A 67 1.17 -12.54 -6.23
N PRO A 68 0.52 -13.61 -5.74
CA PRO A 68 -0.71 -14.12 -6.32
C PRO A 68 -1.82 -13.07 -6.41
N GLU A 69 -2.59 -13.07 -7.50
CA GLU A 69 -3.63 -12.08 -7.79
C GLU A 69 -4.60 -11.87 -6.61
N GLY A 70 -4.98 -12.96 -5.94
CA GLY A 70 -5.91 -12.95 -4.81
C GLY A 70 -5.51 -12.03 -3.65
N ILE A 71 -4.21 -11.76 -3.47
CA ILE A 71 -3.68 -10.89 -2.40
C ILE A 71 -3.13 -9.55 -2.89
N ARG A 72 -2.91 -9.36 -4.20
CA ARG A 72 -2.38 -8.09 -4.76
C ARG A 72 -3.19 -6.88 -4.27
N SER A 73 -4.52 -7.01 -4.24
CA SER A 73 -5.44 -5.96 -3.76
C SER A 73 -5.21 -5.52 -2.31
N MET A 74 -4.73 -6.41 -1.45
CA MET A 74 -4.39 -6.06 -0.08
C MET A 74 -3.11 -5.21 -0.02
N VAL A 75 -2.17 -5.46 -0.92
CA VAL A 75 -0.84 -4.84 -0.92
C VAL A 75 -0.86 -3.47 -1.60
N TYR A 76 -1.43 -3.36 -2.81
CA TYR A 76 -1.40 -2.09 -3.54
C TYR A 76 -2.39 -1.05 -2.98
N THR A 77 -3.35 -1.45 -2.13
CA THR A 77 -4.30 -0.52 -1.54
C THR A 77 -3.75 0.11 -0.26
N ASN A 78 -3.64 1.44 -0.27
CA ASN A 78 -3.20 2.18 0.92
C ASN A 78 -4.35 2.47 1.92
N ASN A 79 -5.50 1.81 1.74
CA ASN A 79 -6.74 2.11 2.48
C ASN A 79 -6.59 1.92 4.00
N ALA A 80 -5.83 0.90 4.43
CA ALA A 80 -5.59 0.64 5.84
C ALA A 80 -4.80 1.78 6.48
N LEU A 81 -3.72 2.22 5.82
CA LEU A 81 -2.89 3.32 6.28
C LEU A 81 -3.63 4.66 6.23
N GLU A 82 -4.42 4.91 5.17
CA GLU A 82 -5.24 6.12 5.07
C GLU A 82 -6.29 6.19 6.19
N ARG A 83 -6.92 5.07 6.54
CA ARG A 83 -7.85 4.98 7.69
C ARG A 83 -7.12 5.24 9.00
N LEU A 84 -5.93 4.67 9.20
CA LEU A 84 -5.10 4.92 10.38
C LEU A 84 -4.78 6.42 10.51
N PHE A 85 -4.25 7.04 9.46
CA PHE A 85 -3.91 8.46 9.48
C PHE A 85 -5.13 9.36 9.64
N LYS A 86 -6.28 8.99 9.07
CA LYS A 86 -7.53 9.72 9.28
C LYS A 86 -7.96 9.68 10.74
N GLU A 87 -7.87 8.52 11.39
CA GLU A 87 -8.21 8.36 12.79
C GLU A 87 -7.23 9.13 13.70
N LEU A 88 -5.93 9.06 13.41
CA LEU A 88 -4.91 9.85 14.10
C LEU A 88 -5.20 11.35 14.03
N LYS A 89 -5.44 11.88 12.82
CA LYS A 89 -5.76 13.31 12.62
C LYS A 89 -7.05 13.72 13.32
N ARG A 90 -8.10 12.89 13.27
CA ARG A 90 -9.38 13.16 13.95
C ARG A 90 -9.19 13.32 15.45
N ARG A 91 -8.39 12.44 16.05
CA ARG A 91 -8.10 12.38 17.47
C ARG A 91 -7.21 13.51 17.96
N LEU A 92 -6.13 13.80 17.22
CA LEU A 92 -5.25 14.94 17.52
C LEU A 92 -5.98 16.28 17.39
N LYS A 93 -6.91 16.41 16.44
CA LYS A 93 -7.70 17.64 16.28
C LYS A 93 -8.50 18.01 17.54
N THR A 94 -8.97 17.02 18.30
CA THR A 94 -9.72 17.25 19.54
C THR A 94 -8.82 17.66 20.72
N MET A 95 -7.53 17.32 20.69
CA MET A 95 -6.61 17.64 21.80
C MET A 95 -6.16 19.10 21.78
N GLU A 96 -6.26 19.79 20.65
CA GLU A 96 -5.86 21.19 20.37
C GLU A 96 -4.37 21.52 20.62
N MET A 97 -3.79 21.13 21.75
CA MET A 97 -2.37 21.25 22.07
C MET A 97 -1.87 20.01 22.83
N CYS A 98 -0.72 19.46 22.43
CA CYS A 98 -0.01 18.48 23.23
C CYS A 98 0.86 19.21 24.27
N GLN A 99 0.77 18.81 25.54
CA GLN A 99 1.50 19.44 26.65
C GLN A 99 3.02 19.24 26.56
N SER A 100 3.48 18.15 25.93
CA SER A 100 4.90 17.85 25.67
C SER A 100 5.05 16.85 24.53
N GLU A 101 6.25 16.70 23.98
CA GLU A 101 6.56 15.69 22.96
C GLU A 101 6.29 14.26 23.47
N ALA A 102 6.74 13.94 24.69
CA ALA A 102 6.49 12.65 25.32
C ALA A 102 4.98 12.34 25.48
N SER A 103 4.15 13.37 25.70
CA SER A 103 2.69 13.22 25.74
C SER A 103 2.13 12.84 24.37
N ALA A 104 2.63 13.45 23.30
CA ALA A 104 2.23 13.13 21.93
C ALA A 104 2.64 11.71 21.53
N GLU A 105 3.85 11.27 21.90
CA GLU A 105 4.32 9.90 21.66
C GLU A 105 3.45 8.87 22.40
N LYS A 106 3.17 9.10 23.68
CA LYS A 106 2.30 8.22 24.47
C LYS A 106 0.91 8.11 23.84
N TYR A 107 0.38 9.21 23.32
CA TYR A 107 -0.90 9.21 22.63
C TYR A 107 -0.86 8.39 21.34
N LEU A 108 0.17 8.58 20.52
CA LEU A 108 0.39 7.81 19.30
C LEU A 108 0.49 6.32 19.61
N TYR A 109 1.26 5.94 20.63
CA TYR A 109 1.39 4.56 21.08
C TYR A 109 0.04 3.96 21.48
N LEU A 110 -0.74 4.66 22.33
CA LEU A 110 -2.06 4.18 22.76
C LEU A 110 -3.02 4.00 21.58
N LEU A 111 -2.98 4.91 20.60
CA LEU A 111 -3.79 4.78 19.40
C LEU A 111 -3.37 3.58 18.55
N LEU A 112 -2.08 3.40 18.34
CA LEU A 112 -1.55 2.26 17.57
C LEU A 112 -1.88 0.94 18.26
N ARG A 113 -1.75 0.88 19.59
CA ARG A 113 -2.14 -0.29 20.38
C ARG A 113 -3.63 -0.60 20.23
N TYR A 114 -4.50 0.40 20.41
CA TYR A 114 -5.95 0.23 20.21
C TYR A 114 -6.29 -0.28 18.81
N GLN A 115 -5.63 0.29 17.79
CA GLN A 115 -5.86 -0.10 16.41
C GLN A 115 -5.30 -1.51 16.11
N ASN A 116 -4.19 -1.90 16.73
CA ASN A 116 -3.61 -3.23 16.64
C ASN A 116 -4.55 -4.29 17.24
N GLU A 117 -5.10 -4.05 18.44
CA GLU A 117 -6.09 -4.96 19.05
C GLU A 117 -7.32 -5.15 18.16
N LYS A 118 -7.76 -4.09 17.46
CA LYS A 118 -8.85 -4.17 16.48
C LYS A 118 -8.45 -4.96 15.22
N PHE A 119 -7.20 -4.87 14.79
CA PHE A 119 -6.71 -5.62 13.63
C PHE A 119 -6.53 -7.11 13.94
N LEU A 120 -6.09 -7.48 15.15
CA LEU A 120 -5.99 -8.88 15.57
C LEU A 120 -7.33 -9.64 15.46
N LYS A 121 -8.45 -8.94 15.66
CA LYS A 121 -9.80 -9.51 15.56
C LYS A 121 -10.32 -9.64 14.13
N ARG A 122 -9.58 -9.16 13.11
CA ARG A 122 -10.03 -9.13 11.72
C ARG A 122 -9.31 -10.19 10.90
N LYS A 123 -10.08 -11.04 10.20
CA LYS A 123 -9.53 -11.91 9.16
C LYS A 123 -9.32 -11.11 7.87
N LEU A 124 -8.13 -11.22 7.30
CA LEU A 124 -7.80 -10.63 6.01
C LEU A 124 -8.53 -11.36 4.88
N LYS A 125 -9.03 -10.60 3.91
CA LYS A 125 -9.72 -11.17 2.74
C LYS A 125 -8.72 -11.99 1.91
N ASN A 126 -9.15 -13.18 1.46
CA ASN A 126 -8.34 -14.10 0.64
C ASN A 126 -7.04 -14.60 1.30
N TRP A 127 -6.87 -14.37 2.61
CA TRP A 127 -5.68 -14.80 3.33
C TRP A 127 -5.58 -16.31 3.47
N GLU A 128 -6.71 -17.00 3.60
CA GLU A 128 -6.77 -18.47 3.62
C GLU A 128 -6.24 -19.07 2.31
N TYR A 129 -6.66 -18.48 1.18
CA TYR A 129 -6.24 -18.88 -0.16
C TYR A 129 -4.74 -18.69 -0.34
N TYR A 130 -4.19 -17.56 0.11
CA TYR A 130 -2.74 -17.35 0.09
C TYR A 130 -2.00 -18.37 0.97
N PHE A 131 -2.50 -18.64 2.18
CA PHE A 131 -1.90 -19.62 3.07
C PHE A 131 -1.91 -21.05 2.49
N GLN A 132 -2.91 -21.39 1.68
CA GLN A 132 -2.95 -22.65 0.92
C GLN A 132 -1.88 -22.66 -0.18
N LEU A 133 -1.86 -21.64 -1.04
CA LEU A 133 -0.85 -21.51 -2.10
C LEU A 133 0.59 -21.50 -1.55
N TYR A 134 0.82 -20.73 -0.48
CA TYR A 134 2.11 -20.66 0.18
C TYR A 134 2.54 -22.02 0.72
N ARG A 135 1.61 -22.75 1.36
CA ARG A 135 1.87 -24.12 1.81
C ARG A 135 2.18 -25.05 0.64
N GLU A 136 1.45 -24.99 -0.46
CA GLU A 136 1.71 -25.83 -1.64
C GLU A 136 3.09 -25.56 -2.24
N GLN A 137 3.50 -24.29 -2.32
CA GLN A 137 4.82 -23.89 -2.80
C GLN A 137 5.96 -24.24 -1.84
N HIS A 138 5.69 -24.29 -0.53
CA HIS A 138 6.67 -24.58 0.53
C HIS A 138 6.45 -25.96 1.19
N SER A 139 5.69 -26.86 0.55
CA SER A 139 5.49 -28.24 1.00
C SER A 139 6.71 -29.11 0.65
N TYR A 140 7.88 -28.67 1.08
CA TYR A 140 9.09 -29.47 1.34
C TYR A 140 9.90 -28.76 2.42
N THR A 141 9.48 -28.87 3.69
CA THR A 141 10.34 -28.91 4.89
C THR A 141 9.45 -28.97 6.14
N LYS A 142 8.87 -30.14 6.41
CA LYS A 142 8.39 -30.47 7.76
C LYS A 142 9.54 -30.91 8.70
N GLU A 143 10.79 -30.92 8.24
CA GLU A 143 11.94 -31.39 9.02
C GLU A 143 12.73 -30.30 9.77
N ASN A 144 12.51 -29.00 9.51
CA ASN A 144 13.36 -27.94 10.12
C ASN A 144 12.69 -27.06 11.19
N ILE A 145 11.48 -27.39 11.64
CA ILE A 145 10.74 -26.52 12.58
C ILE A 145 11.12 -26.77 14.06
N HIS A 146 11.95 -27.77 14.36
CA HIS A 146 12.35 -28.06 15.76
C HIS A 146 13.72 -27.52 16.19
N SER A 147 14.51 -26.89 15.32
CA SER A 147 15.87 -26.42 15.66
C SER A 147 16.05 -24.91 15.84
N GLU A 148 15.09 -24.05 15.46
CA GLU A 148 15.30 -22.58 15.47
C GLU A 148 14.46 -21.80 16.50
N VAL A 149 13.82 -22.45 17.47
CA VAL A 149 13.09 -21.75 18.57
C VAL A 149 13.73 -21.97 19.95
N ILE A 150 15.04 -22.27 19.99
CA ILE A 150 15.84 -22.09 21.20
C ILE A 150 17.13 -21.38 20.79
N LEU A 151 17.11 -20.05 20.89
CA LEU A 151 18.17 -19.20 21.47
C LEU A 151 17.56 -17.83 21.81
#